data_AF-A0A961BGM6-F1
#
_entry.id   AF-A0A961BGM6-F1
#
_cell.length_a   1.000
_cell.length_b   1.000
_cell.length_c   1.000
_cell.angle_alpha   90.00
_cell.angle_beta   90.00
_cell.angle_gamma   90.00
#
_symmetry.space_group_name_H-M   'P 1'
#
loop_
_entity.id
_entity.type
_entity.pdbx_description
1 polymer ?
#
loop_
_entity_poly.entity_id
_entity_poly.type
_entity_poly.pdbx_seq_one_letter_code
_entity_poly.pdbx_strand_id
1 'polypeptide(L)'
;MRHPLPLPFLLILACSLMVSRARSEERDWTSADGRKVKGEITSFEDDQVTLKTARGDFKFPLSKLSEADQTFAREWDAARMKKAAAGEDPKQPAGPRGGVLGDFSNLKLGVWPTSASAQMEEGSIKVVKEDKEAGEYIYHTPHFEFISPLRLSTSVVREFAGIFEATYEFMKIIPIGLDPKPSTNGFYQTKLFETKEAYYSDGGMPGSGGMHSSSWRGLEILSSLIRVPLENLGVEYTGVRYIVDHKKQSDTLTHEIAHQLTGRWLIVTPVWFKEGLAETVSSQKYDNGTFRLTRMEKGITDQLAKRNQSDREFSMVPLEKLMTMSSEEWAAALGGSGQMAGKNYQSANFLFYYFLKLEGAGDGARLVNYMKALSEGKAEPEASKEILLEGRSYEDLQTDVAQKWRNQIKLKFE
;
A
#
# COMPACT_ATOMS: atom_id res chain seq x y z
N MET A 1 -56.89 37.92 -50.32
CA MET A 1 -58.03 38.40 -49.48
C MET A 1 -58.08 37.55 -48.23
N ARG A 2 -58.35 38.19 -47.07
CA ARG A 2 -58.52 37.64 -45.72
C ARG A 2 -57.27 37.54 -44.83
N HIS A 3 -57.04 38.68 -44.18
CA HIS A 3 -56.86 38.92 -42.74
C HIS A 3 -56.94 37.75 -41.73
N PRO A 4 -56.34 37.95 -40.53
CA PRO A 4 -55.84 36.93 -39.62
C PRO A 4 -56.85 36.52 -38.54
N LEU A 5 -56.58 35.43 -37.83
CA LEU A 5 -57.16 35.11 -36.53
C LEU A 5 -56.08 34.47 -35.62
N PRO A 6 -56.22 34.57 -34.29
CA PRO A 6 -55.12 34.68 -33.34
C PRO A 6 -55.03 33.52 -32.32
N LEU A 7 -53.99 33.61 -31.47
CA LEU A 7 -53.73 32.87 -30.21
C LEU A 7 -53.26 31.40 -30.33
N PRO A 8 -52.49 30.87 -29.35
CA PRO A 8 -52.04 31.48 -28.10
C PRO A 8 -50.52 31.44 -27.85
N PHE A 9 -50.11 32.34 -26.96
CA PHE A 9 -48.89 32.30 -26.16
C PHE A 9 -48.58 30.87 -25.67
N LEU A 10 -47.51 30.27 -26.19
CA LEU A 10 -46.82 29.19 -25.48
C LEU A 10 -45.52 29.77 -24.96
N LEU A 11 -45.54 30.11 -23.67
CA LEU A 11 -44.36 30.48 -22.91
C LEU A 11 -43.49 29.21 -22.77
N ILE A 12 -42.64 28.93 -23.76
CA ILE A 12 -41.56 27.96 -23.58
C ILE A 12 -40.50 28.66 -22.73
N LEU A 13 -40.63 28.48 -21.42
CA LEU A 13 -39.57 28.73 -20.48
C LEU A 13 -38.41 27.81 -20.87
N ALA A 14 -37.48 28.34 -21.66
CA ALA A 14 -36.17 27.73 -21.84
C ALA A 14 -35.44 27.84 -20.50
N CYS A 15 -35.75 26.92 -19.58
CA CYS A 15 -34.88 26.59 -18.47
C CYS A 15 -33.59 26.03 -19.08
N SER A 16 -32.71 26.97 -19.38
CA SER A 16 -31.29 26.73 -19.53
C SER A 16 -30.85 26.13 -18.19
N LEU A 17 -30.85 24.80 -18.10
CA LEU A 17 -30.09 24.10 -17.07
C LEU A 17 -28.64 24.44 -17.35
N MET A 18 -28.19 25.57 -16.79
CA MET A 18 -26.80 25.74 -16.44
C MET A 18 -26.48 24.58 -15.51
N VAL A 19 -25.93 23.51 -16.08
CA VAL A 19 -25.18 22.53 -15.32
C VAL A 19 -24.03 23.33 -14.71
N SER A 20 -24.21 23.75 -13.46
CA SER A 20 -23.13 24.23 -12.63
C SER A 20 -22.15 23.07 -12.51
N ARG A 21 -21.17 23.03 -13.41
CA ARG A 21 -19.91 22.36 -13.14
C ARG A 21 -19.44 22.93 -11.82
N ALA A 22 -19.49 22.14 -10.76
CA ALA A 22 -18.74 22.41 -9.55
C ALA A 22 -17.26 22.32 -9.94
N ARG A 23 -16.76 23.41 -10.51
CA ARG A 23 -15.35 23.70 -10.61
C ARG A 23 -14.94 23.96 -9.17
N SER A 24 -13.93 23.25 -8.69
CA SER A 24 -13.30 23.59 -7.44
C SER A 24 -12.71 24.99 -7.61
N GLU A 25 -13.29 25.97 -6.92
CA GLU A 25 -12.99 27.39 -7.12
C GLU A 25 -11.76 27.77 -6.28
N GLU A 26 -10.78 28.38 -6.94
CA GLU A 26 -9.61 28.99 -6.31
C GLU A 26 -10.09 30.03 -5.27
N ARG A 27 -9.71 29.83 -3.99
CA ARG A 27 -10.13 30.70 -2.88
C ARG A 27 -8.94 31.13 -2.03
N ASP A 28 -9.16 32.15 -1.21
CA ASP A 28 -8.18 32.56 -0.20
C ASP A 28 -8.35 31.70 1.05
N TRP A 29 -7.32 30.93 1.40
CA TRP A 29 -7.22 30.11 2.60
C TRP A 29 -6.46 30.86 3.67
N THR A 30 -6.98 30.85 4.89
CA THR A 30 -6.42 31.58 6.03
C THR A 30 -5.86 30.58 7.04
N SER A 31 -4.59 30.76 7.42
CA SER A 31 -3.97 29.99 8.51
C SER A 31 -4.41 30.51 9.89
N ALA A 32 -4.22 29.70 10.92
CA ALA A 32 -4.59 30.01 12.30
C ALA A 32 -3.83 31.24 12.87
N ASP A 33 -2.68 31.58 12.29
CA ASP A 33 -1.91 32.80 12.60
C ASP A 33 -2.30 34.02 11.73
N GLY A 34 -3.36 33.90 10.92
CA GLY A 34 -3.96 34.99 10.14
C GLY A 34 -3.35 35.25 8.76
N ARG A 35 -2.38 34.45 8.31
CA ARG A 35 -1.79 34.57 6.97
C ARG A 35 -2.74 33.98 5.92
N LYS A 36 -2.67 34.50 4.69
CA LYS A 36 -3.52 34.06 3.58
C LYS A 36 -2.72 33.44 2.45
N VAL A 37 -3.23 32.36 1.87
CA VAL A 37 -2.71 31.71 0.66
C VAL A 37 -3.85 31.48 -0.32
N LYS A 38 -3.67 31.90 -1.57
CA LYS A 38 -4.65 31.64 -2.62
C LYS A 38 -4.39 30.28 -3.25
N GLY A 39 -5.41 29.44 -3.32
CA GLY A 39 -5.29 28.11 -3.88
C GLY A 39 -6.59 27.33 -3.97
N GLU A 40 -6.52 26.22 -4.68
CA GLU A 40 -7.58 25.26 -4.90
C GLU A 40 -7.36 24.05 -3.98
N ILE A 41 -8.38 23.61 -3.24
CA ILE A 41 -8.28 22.35 -2.49
C ILE A 41 -8.32 21.18 -3.46
N THR A 42 -7.33 20.29 -3.35
CA THR A 42 -7.21 19.11 -4.21
C THR A 42 -7.32 17.80 -3.45
N SER A 43 -7.06 17.81 -2.14
CA SER A 43 -7.31 16.66 -1.26
C SER A 43 -7.59 17.09 0.18
N PHE A 44 -8.35 16.26 0.88
CA PHE A 44 -8.50 16.32 2.33
C PHE A 44 -8.51 14.89 2.87
N GLU A 45 -7.42 14.49 3.52
CA GLU A 45 -7.17 13.13 4.00
C GLU A 45 -6.38 13.22 5.31
N ASP A 46 -6.68 12.39 6.32
CA ASP A 46 -5.96 12.35 7.60
C ASP A 46 -5.81 13.72 8.31
N ASP A 47 -6.87 14.53 8.30
CA ASP A 47 -6.87 15.91 8.80
C ASP A 47 -5.78 16.81 8.14
N GLN A 48 -5.35 16.48 6.91
CA GLN A 48 -4.45 17.30 6.09
C GLN A 48 -5.19 17.81 4.85
N VAL A 49 -5.14 19.12 4.65
CA VAL A 49 -5.66 19.79 3.45
C VAL A 49 -4.52 20.03 2.47
N THR A 50 -4.64 19.54 1.24
CA THR A 50 -3.72 19.89 0.15
C THR A 50 -4.31 21.00 -0.69
N LEU A 51 -3.57 22.11 -0.79
CA LEU A 51 -3.91 23.25 -1.63
C LEU A 51 -2.96 23.34 -2.81
N LYS A 52 -3.50 23.33 -4.02
CA LYS A 52 -2.79 23.69 -5.23
C LYS A 52 -2.77 25.20 -5.37
N THR A 53 -1.58 25.79 -5.35
CA THR A 53 -1.36 27.23 -5.48
C THR A 53 -0.53 27.53 -6.71
N ALA A 54 -0.41 28.81 -7.10
CA ALA A 54 0.49 29.23 -8.17
C ALA A 54 1.98 28.87 -7.92
N ARG A 55 2.35 28.57 -6.68
CA ARG A 55 3.73 28.21 -6.28
C ARG A 55 3.94 26.70 -6.12
N GLY A 56 2.91 25.89 -6.38
CA GLY A 56 2.92 24.43 -6.17
C GLY A 56 1.88 23.97 -5.16
N ASP A 57 1.93 22.67 -4.84
CA ASP A 57 1.00 22.00 -3.94
C ASP A 57 1.52 22.09 -2.49
N PHE A 58 0.69 22.55 -1.57
CA PHE A 58 1.03 22.74 -0.17
C PHE A 58 0.07 21.97 0.73
N LYS A 59 0.62 21.21 1.68
CA LYS A 59 -0.15 20.47 2.67
C LYS A 59 -0.19 21.21 3.99
N PHE A 60 -1.37 21.35 4.56
CA PHE A 60 -1.61 22.00 5.84
C PHE A 60 -2.39 21.05 6.75
N PRO A 61 -1.95 20.85 8.00
CA PRO A 61 -2.82 20.28 9.00
C PRO A 61 -4.07 21.16 9.11
N LEU A 62 -5.24 20.52 9.16
CA LEU A 62 -6.52 21.21 9.25
C LEU A 62 -6.57 22.16 10.44
N SER A 63 -5.97 21.75 11.58
CA SER A 63 -5.82 22.57 12.78
C SER A 63 -5.01 23.86 12.59
N LYS A 64 -4.22 23.96 11.52
CA LYS A 64 -3.46 25.18 11.17
C LYS A 64 -4.25 26.13 10.27
N LEU A 65 -5.48 25.80 9.89
CA LEU A 65 -6.38 26.67 9.12
C LEU A 65 -7.39 27.36 10.04
N SER A 66 -7.96 28.47 9.58
CA SER A 66 -9.04 29.17 10.27
C SER A 66 -10.27 28.27 10.42
N GLU A 67 -11.09 28.46 11.45
CA GLU A 67 -12.31 27.65 11.66
C GLU A 67 -13.24 27.64 10.43
N ALA A 68 -13.30 28.76 9.71
CA ALA A 68 -14.07 28.87 8.46
C ALA A 68 -13.51 27.97 7.35
N ASP A 69 -12.19 27.91 7.21
CA ASP A 69 -11.53 27.06 6.20
C ASP A 69 -11.50 25.59 6.62
N GLN A 70 -11.47 25.31 7.93
CA GLN A 70 -11.66 23.95 8.45
C GLN A 70 -13.05 23.42 8.10
N THR A 71 -14.08 24.23 8.32
CA THR A 71 -15.46 23.89 7.98
C THR A 71 -15.60 23.65 6.49
N PHE A 72 -15.06 24.54 5.67
CA PHE A 72 -15.09 24.40 4.22
C PHE A 72 -14.37 23.13 3.73
N ALA A 73 -13.20 22.79 4.27
CA ALA A 73 -12.48 21.57 3.87
C ALA A 73 -13.30 20.30 4.16
N ARG A 74 -13.97 20.25 5.33
CA ARG A 74 -14.87 19.13 5.69
C ARG A 74 -16.11 19.07 4.80
N GLU A 75 -16.72 20.21 4.49
CA GLU A 75 -17.90 20.28 3.59
C GLU A 75 -17.54 19.92 2.15
N TRP A 76 -16.38 20.38 1.67
CA TRP A 76 -15.85 20.05 0.36
C TRP A 76 -15.64 18.54 0.22
N ASP A 77 -15.06 17.91 1.24
CA ASP A 77 -14.85 16.46 1.24
C ASP A 77 -16.16 15.68 1.39
N ALA A 78 -17.09 16.13 2.23
CA ALA A 78 -18.43 15.54 2.32
C ALA A 78 -19.18 15.63 0.98
N ALA A 79 -19.04 16.74 0.25
CA ALA A 79 -19.63 16.90 -1.09
C ALA A 79 -18.93 16.01 -2.14
N ARG A 80 -17.61 15.82 -2.03
CA ARG A 80 -16.84 14.88 -2.85
C ARG A 80 -17.28 13.44 -2.61
N MET A 81 -17.40 13.03 -1.34
CA MET A 81 -17.88 11.71 -0.93
C MET A 81 -19.33 11.45 -1.34
N LYS A 82 -20.19 12.47 -1.26
CA LYS A 82 -21.58 12.36 -1.72
C LYS A 82 -21.70 12.18 -3.24
N LYS A 83 -20.81 12.80 -4.02
CA LYS A 83 -20.74 12.60 -5.48
C LYS A 83 -20.18 11.23 -5.86
N ALA A 84 -19.17 10.76 -5.13
CA ALA A 84 -18.63 9.41 -5.27
C ALA A 84 -19.71 8.34 -4.95
N ALA A 85 -20.51 8.55 -3.90
CA ALA A 85 -21.63 7.66 -3.53
C ALA A 85 -22.82 7.73 -4.51
N ALA A 86 -23.00 8.84 -5.23
CA ALA A 86 -24.04 9.01 -6.23
C ALA A 86 -23.67 8.45 -7.62
N GLY A 87 -22.47 7.89 -7.79
CA GLY A 87 -22.00 7.35 -9.08
C GLY A 87 -21.78 8.41 -10.17
N GLU A 88 -21.77 9.70 -9.81
CA GLU A 88 -21.44 10.81 -10.69
C GLU A 88 -19.96 11.17 -10.55
N ASP A 89 -19.08 10.24 -10.89
CA ASP A 89 -17.67 10.54 -11.15
C ASP A 89 -17.51 10.97 -12.63
N PRO A 90 -16.68 11.97 -12.97
CA PRO A 90 -16.38 12.26 -14.36
C PRO A 90 -15.73 11.01 -14.94
N LYS A 91 -16.43 10.32 -15.85
CA LYS A 91 -15.96 9.13 -16.58
C LYS A 91 -14.44 9.07 -16.62
N GLN A 92 -13.87 8.21 -15.77
CA GLN A 92 -12.48 7.82 -15.86
C GLN A 92 -12.25 7.39 -17.32
N PRO A 93 -11.33 8.03 -18.06
CA PRO A 93 -11.22 7.75 -19.49
C PRO A 93 -10.85 6.28 -19.67
N ALA A 94 -11.73 5.56 -20.37
CA ALA A 94 -11.46 4.24 -20.88
C ALA A 94 -10.39 4.37 -21.98
N GLY A 95 -9.13 4.39 -21.58
CA GLY A 95 -7.94 4.28 -22.44
C GLY A 95 -7.12 3.04 -22.07
N PRO A 96 -6.25 2.56 -22.96
CA PRO A 96 -5.69 1.21 -22.93
C PRO A 96 -4.87 0.97 -21.64
N ARG A 97 -5.25 -0.07 -20.88
CA ARG A 97 -4.67 -0.41 -19.57
C ARG A 97 -3.51 -1.43 -19.66
N GLY A 98 -3.32 -2.05 -20.82
CA GLY A 98 -2.31 -3.09 -21.04
C GLY A 98 -0.87 -2.55 -21.10
N GLY A 99 -0.01 -3.06 -20.22
CA GLY A 99 1.45 -2.85 -20.25
C GLY A 99 2.05 -2.03 -19.09
N VAL A 100 1.23 -1.53 -18.17
CA VAL A 100 1.68 -0.60 -17.12
C VAL A 100 1.83 -1.26 -15.74
N LEU A 101 1.12 -2.34 -15.42
CA LEU A 101 1.12 -2.84 -14.04
C LEU A 101 2.10 -3.99 -13.78
N GLY A 102 2.38 -4.85 -14.76
CA GLY A 102 3.30 -5.99 -14.57
C GLY A 102 3.88 -6.59 -15.84
N ASP A 103 4.76 -7.57 -15.65
CA ASP A 103 5.35 -8.39 -16.70
C ASP A 103 5.01 -9.87 -16.47
N PHE A 104 4.29 -10.45 -17.43
CA PHE A 104 3.86 -11.85 -17.42
C PHE A 104 4.59 -12.71 -18.47
N SER A 105 5.45 -12.12 -19.28
CA SER A 105 6.00 -12.73 -20.51
C SER A 105 6.84 -13.97 -20.25
N ASN A 106 7.51 -14.03 -19.10
CA ASN A 106 8.47 -15.10 -18.75
C ASN A 106 8.06 -15.89 -17.50
N LEU A 107 6.80 -15.78 -17.06
CA LEU A 107 6.32 -16.50 -15.88
C LEU A 107 6.30 -18.01 -16.10
N LYS A 108 6.96 -18.74 -15.21
CA LYS A 108 6.93 -20.20 -15.14
C LYS A 108 6.07 -20.60 -13.96
N LEU A 109 4.79 -20.89 -14.23
CA LEU A 109 3.84 -21.34 -13.21
C LEU A 109 4.37 -22.60 -12.50
N GLY A 110 4.17 -22.66 -11.18
CA GLY A 110 4.61 -23.79 -10.35
C GLY A 110 6.13 -23.94 -10.17
N VAL A 111 6.96 -23.19 -10.89
CA VAL A 111 8.41 -23.18 -10.68
C VAL A 111 8.74 -22.17 -9.59
N TRP A 112 9.00 -22.68 -8.39
CA TRP A 112 9.30 -21.85 -7.23
C TRP A 112 10.78 -21.93 -6.85
N PRO A 113 11.46 -20.78 -6.67
CA PRO A 113 12.81 -20.76 -6.16
C PRO A 113 12.85 -21.26 -4.72
N THR A 114 13.96 -21.86 -4.32
CA THR A 114 14.16 -22.35 -2.95
C THR A 114 14.60 -21.26 -1.99
N SER A 115 15.10 -20.13 -2.52
CA SER A 115 15.59 -18.98 -1.77
C SER A 115 15.57 -17.72 -2.62
N ALA A 116 15.57 -16.57 -1.95
CA ALA A 116 15.84 -15.26 -2.55
C ALA A 116 17.00 -14.63 -1.78
N SER A 117 18.04 -14.16 -2.47
CA SER A 117 19.22 -13.60 -1.83
C SER A 117 19.53 -12.23 -2.41
N ALA A 118 19.88 -11.28 -1.54
CA ALA A 118 20.36 -9.96 -1.93
C ALA A 118 21.53 -10.09 -2.92
N GLN A 119 21.39 -9.48 -4.09
CA GLN A 119 22.44 -9.43 -5.10
C GLN A 119 23.30 -8.18 -4.88
N MET A 120 24.28 -8.27 -3.99
CA MET A 120 25.18 -7.17 -3.64
C MET A 120 26.62 -7.51 -4.00
N GLU A 121 27.09 -6.99 -5.13
CA GLU A 121 28.50 -7.08 -5.52
C GLU A 121 29.37 -6.16 -4.64
N GLU A 122 30.69 -6.37 -4.67
CA GLU A 122 31.62 -5.46 -4.00
C GLU A 122 31.47 -4.03 -4.53
N GLY A 123 31.35 -3.06 -3.63
CA GLY A 123 31.14 -1.65 -4.00
C GLY A 123 29.70 -1.29 -4.44
N SER A 124 28.75 -2.21 -4.35
CA SER A 124 27.31 -1.95 -4.60
C SER A 124 26.70 -0.92 -3.65
N ILE A 125 27.22 -0.81 -2.43
CA ILE A 125 26.82 0.21 -1.46
C ILE A 125 27.64 1.47 -1.68
N LYS A 126 26.97 2.58 -2.01
CA LYS A 126 27.60 3.87 -2.25
C LYS A 126 27.18 4.88 -1.20
N VAL A 127 28.15 5.62 -0.67
CA VAL A 127 27.89 6.83 0.13
C VAL A 127 27.77 7.99 -0.84
N VAL A 128 26.57 8.54 -0.97
CA VAL A 128 26.24 9.58 -1.97
C VAL A 128 26.43 10.97 -1.38
N LYS A 129 26.03 11.15 -0.12
CA LYS A 129 26.14 12.42 0.59
C LYS A 129 26.47 12.17 2.06
N GLU A 130 27.40 12.93 2.59
CA GLU A 130 27.64 13.07 4.03
C GLU A 130 27.68 14.56 4.37
N ASP A 131 26.57 15.07 4.91
CA ASP A 131 26.44 16.46 5.34
C ASP A 131 26.17 16.49 6.85
N LYS A 132 27.24 16.68 7.61
CA LYS A 132 27.17 16.67 9.07
C LYS A 132 26.42 17.89 9.62
N GLU A 133 26.48 19.02 8.94
CA GLU A 133 25.82 20.26 9.40
C GLU A 133 24.32 20.19 9.16
N ALA A 134 23.90 19.66 8.00
CA ALA A 134 22.49 19.44 7.70
C ALA A 134 21.89 18.22 8.39
N GLY A 135 22.72 17.32 8.93
CA GLY A 135 22.27 16.02 9.44
C GLY A 135 21.68 15.18 8.32
N GLU A 136 22.33 15.13 7.16
CA GLU A 136 21.84 14.40 5.98
C GLU A 136 22.91 13.47 5.42
N TYR A 137 22.64 12.17 5.52
CA TYR A 137 23.50 11.12 5.02
C TYR A 137 22.72 10.24 4.05
N ILE A 138 23.17 10.15 2.80
CA ILE A 138 22.49 9.42 1.74
C ILE A 138 23.34 8.24 1.29
N TYR A 139 22.72 7.06 1.27
CA TYR A 139 23.35 5.81 0.82
C TYR A 139 22.52 5.19 -0.31
N HIS A 140 23.20 4.67 -1.33
CA HIS A 140 22.56 3.89 -2.39
C HIS A 140 22.98 2.43 -2.33
N THR A 141 22.04 1.57 -2.67
CA THR A 141 22.24 0.17 -3.07
C THR A 141 21.77 0.01 -4.53
N PRO A 142 21.83 -1.19 -5.15
CA PRO A 142 21.35 -1.37 -6.51
C PRO A 142 19.94 -0.81 -6.76
N HIS A 143 19.00 -0.97 -5.82
CA HIS A 143 17.60 -0.58 -6.01
C HIS A 143 17.07 0.46 -5.00
N PHE A 144 17.78 0.74 -3.91
CA PHE A 144 17.27 1.58 -2.82
C PHE A 144 18.13 2.80 -2.52
N GLU A 145 17.47 3.85 -2.03
CA GLU A 145 18.08 5.04 -1.45
C GLU A 145 17.68 5.16 0.03
N PHE A 146 18.68 5.24 0.90
CA PHE A 146 18.50 5.45 2.34
C PHE A 146 18.90 6.86 2.71
N ILE A 147 17.99 7.60 3.33
CA ILE A 147 18.21 8.94 3.84
C ILE A 147 18.23 8.86 5.36
N SER A 148 19.38 9.14 5.98
CA SER A 148 19.58 9.05 7.42
C SER A 148 19.95 10.39 8.04
N PRO A 149 19.43 10.71 9.24
CA PRO A 149 19.87 11.87 10.01
C PRO A 149 21.27 11.70 10.59
N LEU A 150 21.81 10.47 10.57
CA LEU A 150 23.02 10.08 11.26
C LEU A 150 24.00 9.39 10.30
N ARG A 151 25.29 9.56 10.59
CA ARG A 151 26.32 8.77 9.92
C ARG A 151 26.23 7.33 10.40
N LEU A 152 25.89 6.42 9.49
CA LEU A 152 25.79 4.99 9.76
C LEU A 152 27.13 4.32 9.49
N SER A 153 27.49 3.33 10.30
CA SER A 153 28.66 2.51 10.04
C SER A 153 28.45 1.65 8.79
N THR A 154 29.52 1.31 8.06
CA THR A 154 29.43 0.43 6.87
C THR A 154 28.74 -0.89 7.19
N SER A 155 28.91 -1.43 8.40
CA SER A 155 28.23 -2.66 8.84
C SER A 155 26.72 -2.48 8.97
N VAL A 156 26.25 -1.34 9.50
CA VAL A 156 24.81 -1.04 9.62
C VAL A 156 24.19 -0.87 8.24
N VAL A 157 24.84 -0.11 7.35
CA VAL A 157 24.32 0.09 5.98
C VAL A 157 24.28 -1.23 5.22
N ARG A 158 25.27 -2.11 5.39
CA ARG A 158 25.29 -3.44 4.76
C ARG A 158 24.17 -4.34 5.25
N GLU A 159 23.85 -4.29 6.54
CA GLU A 159 22.76 -5.07 7.11
C GLU A 159 21.41 -4.62 6.53
N PHE A 160 21.17 -3.32 6.45
CA PHE A 160 19.95 -2.78 5.83
C PHE A 160 19.89 -3.15 4.35
N ALA A 161 20.98 -2.94 3.62
CA ALA A 161 21.06 -3.29 2.22
C ALA A 161 20.72 -4.78 2.00
N GLY A 162 21.20 -5.67 2.87
CA GLY A 162 20.86 -7.09 2.84
C GLY A 162 19.36 -7.36 2.94
N ILE A 163 18.64 -6.73 3.87
CA ILE A 163 17.19 -6.94 4.03
C ILE A 163 16.44 -6.41 2.81
N PHE A 164 16.68 -5.16 2.42
CA PHE A 164 15.97 -4.49 1.34
C PHE A 164 16.19 -5.18 -0.02
N GLU A 165 17.44 -5.48 -0.35
CA GLU A 165 17.78 -6.14 -1.63
C GLU A 165 17.31 -7.61 -1.65
N ALA A 166 17.31 -8.31 -0.52
CA ALA A 166 16.75 -9.66 -0.45
C ALA A 166 15.22 -9.66 -0.63
N THR A 167 14.53 -8.68 -0.05
CA THR A 167 13.08 -8.52 -0.24
C THR A 167 12.77 -8.13 -1.68
N TYR A 168 13.58 -7.27 -2.32
CA TYR A 168 13.48 -6.98 -3.75
C TYR A 168 13.58 -8.25 -4.60
N GLU A 169 14.61 -9.06 -4.39
CA GLU A 169 14.79 -10.29 -5.15
C GLU A 169 13.66 -11.28 -4.89
N PHE A 170 13.13 -11.37 -3.66
CA PHE A 170 11.96 -12.20 -3.38
C PHE A 170 10.72 -11.71 -4.16
N MET A 171 10.43 -10.42 -4.10
CA MET A 171 9.30 -9.81 -4.80
C MET A 171 9.43 -9.82 -6.33
N LYS A 172 10.64 -9.94 -6.84
CA LYS A 172 10.92 -10.09 -8.26
C LYS A 172 10.70 -11.54 -8.75
N ILE A 173 11.05 -12.53 -7.93
CA ILE A 173 10.98 -13.94 -8.32
C ILE A 173 9.65 -14.62 -7.97
N ILE A 174 8.79 -13.98 -7.17
CA ILE A 174 7.42 -14.46 -6.95
C ILE A 174 6.67 -14.49 -8.32
N PRO A 175 6.19 -15.66 -8.77
CA PRO A 175 5.74 -15.85 -10.16
C PRO A 175 4.32 -15.32 -10.42
N ILE A 176 4.02 -14.10 -9.97
CA ILE A 176 2.72 -13.43 -10.14
C ILE A 176 2.77 -12.15 -11.00
N GLY A 177 3.95 -11.86 -11.57
CA GLY A 177 4.12 -10.77 -12.53
C GLY A 177 4.16 -9.38 -11.92
N LEU A 178 4.65 -9.24 -10.67
CA LEU A 178 4.69 -7.94 -9.98
C LEU A 178 5.53 -6.90 -10.71
N ASP A 179 6.68 -7.31 -11.28
CA ASP A 179 7.64 -6.46 -11.98
C ASP A 179 7.98 -5.18 -11.19
N PRO A 180 8.67 -5.31 -10.03
CA PRO A 180 8.93 -4.18 -9.15
C PRO A 180 9.74 -3.08 -9.87
N LYS A 181 9.13 -1.89 -10.01
CA LYS A 181 9.75 -0.68 -10.57
C LYS A 181 9.69 0.49 -9.59
N PRO A 182 10.81 1.19 -9.33
CA PRO A 182 10.83 2.36 -8.46
C PRO A 182 10.05 3.53 -9.06
N SER A 183 9.49 4.37 -8.19
CA SER A 183 8.64 5.50 -8.59
C SER A 183 9.41 6.74 -9.04
N THR A 184 10.61 6.97 -8.49
CA THR A 184 11.32 8.25 -8.59
C THR A 184 12.83 8.06 -8.63
N ASN A 185 13.52 8.78 -9.53
CA ASN A 185 14.98 8.81 -9.67
C ASN A 185 15.68 7.44 -9.83
N GLY A 186 14.94 6.39 -10.14
CA GLY A 186 15.47 5.03 -10.28
C GLY A 186 15.68 4.27 -8.96
N PHE A 187 15.22 4.81 -7.82
CA PHE A 187 15.39 4.18 -6.51
C PHE A 187 14.09 4.10 -5.71
N TYR A 188 13.97 3.07 -4.90
CA TYR A 188 13.00 2.98 -3.82
C TYR A 188 13.53 3.72 -2.59
N GLN A 189 12.79 4.73 -2.12
CA GLN A 189 13.27 5.63 -1.08
C GLN A 189 12.84 5.17 0.31
N THR A 190 13.79 5.26 1.25
CA THR A 190 13.58 5.00 2.67
C THR A 190 14.18 6.13 3.49
N LYS A 191 13.37 6.75 4.35
CA LYS A 191 13.79 7.76 5.32
C LYS A 191 13.88 7.14 6.71
N LEU A 192 15.07 7.21 7.28
CA LEU A 192 15.39 6.72 8.61
C LEU A 192 15.22 7.84 9.63
N PHE A 193 14.88 7.48 10.87
CA PHE A 193 14.71 8.45 11.96
C PHE A 193 15.50 8.01 13.18
N GLU A 194 16.19 8.95 13.82
CA GLU A 194 16.89 8.69 15.08
C GLU A 194 15.90 8.42 16.22
N THR A 195 14.79 9.16 16.26
CA THR A 195 13.79 9.07 17.33
C THR A 195 12.39 8.79 16.78
N LYS A 196 11.55 8.16 17.61
CA LYS A 196 10.13 7.96 17.32
C LYS A 196 9.40 9.29 17.14
N GLU A 197 9.76 10.31 17.91
CA GLU A 197 9.15 11.64 17.84
C GLU A 197 9.41 12.30 16.49
N ALA A 198 10.62 12.17 15.95
CA ALA A 198 10.96 12.67 14.62
C ALA A 198 10.21 11.90 13.53
N TYR A 199 10.09 10.57 13.69
CA TYR A 199 9.29 9.72 12.82
C TYR A 199 7.82 10.17 12.79
N TYR A 200 7.18 10.37 13.94
CA TYR A 200 5.80 10.84 14.02
C TYR A 200 5.62 12.24 13.43
N SER A 201 6.57 13.14 13.70
CA SER A 201 6.54 14.51 13.18
C SER A 201 6.63 14.57 11.65
N ASP A 202 7.26 13.57 11.02
CA ASP A 202 7.35 13.43 9.56
C ASP A 202 6.15 12.68 8.93
N GLY A 203 5.14 12.35 9.74
CA GLY A 203 3.93 11.66 9.32
C GLY A 203 3.94 10.15 9.53
N GLY A 204 4.91 9.62 10.28
CA GLY A 204 4.91 8.22 10.72
C GLY A 204 3.74 7.90 11.66
N MET A 205 3.17 6.70 11.55
CA MET A 205 2.02 6.29 12.36
C MET A 205 2.44 5.96 13.81
N PRO A 206 1.85 6.59 14.85
CA PRO A 206 2.12 6.26 16.25
C PRO A 206 1.96 4.78 16.55
N GLY A 207 2.94 4.19 17.23
CA GLY A 207 2.92 2.76 17.62
C GLY A 207 3.31 1.77 16.51
N SER A 208 3.58 2.23 15.29
CA SER A 208 4.05 1.36 14.20
C SER A 208 5.56 1.11 14.22
N GLY A 209 5.97 -0.05 13.67
CA GLY A 209 7.37 -0.43 13.45
C GLY A 209 8.06 0.34 12.31
N GLY A 210 7.26 0.97 11.46
CA GLY A 210 7.62 1.66 10.23
C GLY A 210 6.34 1.85 9.42
N MET A 211 6.40 2.65 8.36
CA MET A 211 5.23 2.89 7.50
C MET A 211 5.65 3.17 6.07
N HIS A 212 5.09 2.42 5.14
CA HIS A 212 5.06 2.77 3.73
C HIS A 212 3.95 3.77 3.45
N SER A 213 4.26 4.77 2.63
CA SER A 213 3.28 5.72 2.12
C SER A 213 3.51 5.92 0.63
N SER A 214 2.43 6.09 -0.12
CA SER A 214 2.50 6.42 -1.54
C SER A 214 1.54 7.54 -1.90
N SER A 215 1.90 8.30 -2.92
CA SER A 215 1.00 9.28 -3.54
C SER A 215 0.97 9.07 -5.04
N TRP A 216 -0.17 9.42 -5.65
CA TRP A 216 -0.51 9.00 -7.00
C TRP A 216 -1.16 10.11 -7.80
N ARG A 217 -0.99 10.04 -9.12
CA ARG A 217 -1.78 10.79 -10.11
C ARG A 217 -2.28 9.82 -11.17
N GLY A 218 -3.53 9.37 -11.01
CA GLY A 218 -4.01 8.23 -11.79
C GLY A 218 -3.18 6.99 -11.46
N LEU A 219 -2.59 6.34 -12.48
CA LEU A 219 -1.72 5.17 -12.30
C LEU A 219 -0.24 5.53 -12.10
N GLU A 220 0.12 6.82 -12.14
CA GLU A 220 1.49 7.28 -11.90
C GLU A 220 1.74 7.38 -10.39
N ILE A 221 2.78 6.70 -9.90
CA ILE A 221 3.26 6.86 -8.52
C ILE A 221 4.13 8.10 -8.47
N LEU A 222 3.67 9.14 -7.77
CA LEU A 222 4.42 10.37 -7.56
C LEU A 222 5.46 10.24 -6.45
N SER A 223 5.15 9.45 -5.43
CA SER A 223 6.07 9.15 -4.33
C SER A 223 5.79 7.76 -3.78
N SER A 224 6.84 7.04 -3.38
CA SER A 224 6.75 5.77 -2.64
C SER A 224 7.86 5.74 -1.59
N LEU A 225 7.50 6.04 -0.34
CA LEU A 225 8.45 6.30 0.74
C LEU A 225 8.16 5.41 1.93
N ILE A 226 9.18 4.67 2.38
CA ILE A 226 9.19 4.02 3.69
C ILE A 226 9.77 5.00 4.71
N ARG A 227 9.09 5.13 5.85
CA ARG A 227 9.58 5.82 7.04
C ARG A 227 9.81 4.82 8.15
N VAL A 228 10.99 4.83 8.76
CA VAL A 228 11.30 3.85 9.81
C VAL A 228 12.25 4.42 10.89
N PRO A 229 11.92 4.28 12.18
CA PRO A 229 12.87 4.53 13.26
C PRO A 229 14.04 3.54 13.25
N LEU A 230 15.27 4.04 13.44
CA LEU A 230 16.49 3.22 13.49
C LEU A 230 16.40 2.11 14.55
N GLU A 231 15.80 2.39 15.71
CA GLU A 231 15.61 1.40 16.78
C GLU A 231 14.78 0.18 16.33
N ASN A 232 13.82 0.35 15.41
CA ASN A 232 13.00 -0.75 14.89
C ASN A 232 13.76 -1.62 13.88
N LEU A 233 14.89 -1.11 13.38
CA LEU A 233 15.87 -1.86 12.60
C LEU A 233 16.91 -2.54 13.50
N GLY A 234 16.70 -2.53 14.82
CA GLY A 234 17.63 -3.05 15.82
C GLY A 234 18.90 -2.21 15.97
N VAL A 235 18.91 -0.95 15.52
CA VAL A 235 20.11 -0.13 15.60
C VAL A 235 20.28 0.50 16.97
N GLU A 236 21.44 0.31 17.56
CA GLU A 236 21.79 0.81 18.88
C GLU A 236 23.09 1.60 18.86
N TYR A 237 23.14 2.66 19.67
CA TYR A 237 24.35 3.45 19.86
C TYR A 237 25.19 2.90 21.01
N THR A 238 26.45 2.56 20.74
CA THR A 238 27.36 1.99 21.75
C THR A 238 28.16 3.04 22.52
N GLY A 239 27.85 4.33 22.38
CA GLY A 239 28.68 5.44 22.86
C GLY A 239 29.75 5.92 21.87
N VAL A 240 30.07 5.12 20.85
CA VAL A 240 31.11 5.43 19.84
C VAL A 240 30.60 5.25 18.41
N ARG A 241 29.76 4.24 18.16
CA ARG A 241 29.22 3.93 16.84
C ARG A 241 27.83 3.30 16.96
N TYR A 242 27.11 3.29 15.84
CA TYR A 242 25.89 2.51 15.68
C TYR A 242 26.20 1.08 15.25
N ILE A 243 25.55 0.12 15.89
CA ILE A 243 25.58 -1.32 15.59
C ILE A 243 24.16 -1.87 15.42
N VAL A 244 24.03 -3.07 14.87
CA VAL A 244 22.74 -3.76 14.76
C VAL A 244 22.66 -4.91 15.77
N ASP A 245 21.57 -4.94 16.55
CA ASP A 245 21.13 -6.10 17.31
C ASP A 245 20.01 -6.82 16.55
N HIS A 246 20.36 -7.94 15.92
CA HIS A 246 19.42 -8.74 15.12
C HIS A 246 18.24 -9.29 15.93
N LYS A 247 18.32 -9.34 17.27
CA LYS A 247 17.19 -9.77 18.11
C LYS A 247 16.12 -8.69 18.28
N LYS A 248 16.46 -7.44 17.96
CA LYS A 248 15.59 -6.27 18.07
C LYS A 248 15.06 -5.79 16.71
N GLN A 249 15.47 -6.46 15.62
CA GLN A 249 14.95 -6.18 14.28
C GLN A 249 13.47 -6.57 14.20
N SER A 250 12.66 -5.66 13.63
CA SER A 250 11.24 -5.89 13.42
C SER A 250 10.97 -6.58 12.09
N ASP A 251 10.19 -7.66 12.12
CA ASP A 251 9.63 -8.31 10.90
C ASP A 251 8.75 -7.32 10.10
N THR A 252 8.23 -6.26 10.75
CA THR A 252 7.43 -5.19 10.12
C THR A 252 8.17 -4.52 8.96
N LEU A 253 9.50 -4.45 8.96
CA LEU A 253 10.22 -3.79 7.87
C LEU A 253 10.00 -4.50 6.53
N THR A 254 10.12 -5.83 6.51
CA THR A 254 9.93 -6.62 5.28
C THR A 254 8.50 -6.52 4.75
N HIS A 255 7.52 -6.36 5.64
CA HIS A 255 6.13 -6.08 5.30
C HIS A 255 5.99 -4.72 4.60
N GLU A 256 6.58 -3.65 5.14
CA GLU A 256 6.56 -2.32 4.51
C GLU A 256 7.31 -2.29 3.16
N ILE A 257 8.42 -3.03 3.04
CA ILE A 257 9.15 -3.17 1.77
C ILE A 257 8.28 -3.90 0.74
N ALA A 258 7.53 -4.93 1.13
CA ALA A 258 6.61 -5.61 0.22
C ALA A 258 5.52 -4.66 -0.30
N HIS A 259 4.95 -3.79 0.53
CA HIS A 259 4.03 -2.73 0.07
C HIS A 259 4.70 -1.78 -0.92
N GLN A 260 5.91 -1.30 -0.62
CA GLN A 260 6.67 -0.42 -1.51
C GLN A 260 6.91 -1.04 -2.88
N LEU A 261 7.30 -2.31 -2.92
CA LEU A 261 7.58 -3.05 -4.15
C LEU A 261 6.30 -3.45 -4.91
N THR A 262 5.19 -3.61 -4.20
CA THR A 262 3.84 -3.82 -4.79
C THR A 262 3.26 -2.53 -5.35
N GLY A 263 3.78 -1.36 -4.94
CA GLY A 263 3.44 0.00 -5.36
C GLY A 263 2.36 0.08 -6.44
N ARG A 264 2.72 -0.14 -7.71
CA ARG A 264 1.87 0.03 -8.91
C ARG A 264 0.54 -0.72 -8.84
N TRP A 265 0.54 -1.88 -8.18
CA TRP A 265 -0.63 -2.73 -8.02
C TRP A 265 -1.59 -2.27 -6.94
N LEU A 266 -1.12 -1.50 -5.95
CA LEU A 266 -1.91 -1.13 -4.76
C LEU A 266 -3.22 -0.40 -5.10
N ILE A 267 -3.28 0.28 -6.26
CA ILE A 267 -4.47 1.01 -6.72
C ILE A 267 -5.54 0.11 -7.33
N VAL A 268 -5.18 -1.09 -7.82
CA VAL A 268 -6.12 -2.01 -8.49
C VAL A 268 -6.39 -3.28 -7.68
N THR A 269 -5.63 -3.54 -6.62
CA THR A 269 -5.80 -4.73 -5.77
C THR A 269 -6.60 -4.41 -4.51
N PRO A 270 -7.43 -5.35 -4.01
CA PRO A 270 -8.20 -5.18 -2.79
C PRO A 270 -7.30 -5.29 -1.54
N VAL A 271 -7.84 -4.91 -0.38
CA VAL A 271 -7.06 -4.82 0.86
C VAL A 271 -6.49 -6.16 1.30
N TRP A 272 -7.29 -7.22 1.26
CA TRP A 272 -6.83 -8.56 1.63
C TRP A 272 -5.64 -9.02 0.77
N PHE A 273 -5.58 -8.61 -0.51
CA PHE A 273 -4.51 -9.01 -1.40
C PHE A 273 -3.20 -8.33 -1.00
N LYS A 274 -3.22 -7.00 -0.86
CA LYS A 274 -2.00 -6.23 -0.54
C LYS A 274 -1.42 -6.63 0.82
N GLU A 275 -2.26 -6.79 1.84
CA GLU A 275 -1.82 -7.23 3.17
C GLU A 275 -1.42 -8.70 3.18
N GLY A 276 -2.16 -9.57 2.49
CA GLY A 276 -1.86 -10.99 2.41
C GLY A 276 -0.52 -11.28 1.73
N LEU A 277 -0.21 -10.53 0.68
CA LEU A 277 1.09 -10.56 0.01
C LEU A 277 2.20 -10.12 0.97
N ALA A 278 2.05 -8.96 1.60
CA ALA A 278 3.06 -8.41 2.50
C ALA A 278 3.32 -9.33 3.71
N GLU A 279 2.27 -9.96 4.26
CA GLU A 279 2.40 -10.95 5.33
C GLU A 279 2.98 -12.29 4.85
N THR A 280 2.70 -12.70 3.61
CA THR A 280 3.35 -13.87 3.01
C THR A 280 4.85 -13.64 2.92
N VAL A 281 5.30 -12.44 2.53
CA VAL A 281 6.73 -12.10 2.46
C VAL A 281 7.35 -12.02 3.85
N SER A 282 6.71 -11.28 4.77
CA SER A 282 7.27 -11.01 6.11
C SER A 282 7.32 -12.24 7.02
N SER A 283 6.49 -13.24 6.77
CA SER A 283 6.49 -14.50 7.52
C SER A 283 7.62 -15.44 7.15
N GLN A 284 8.37 -15.17 6.08
CA GLN A 284 9.44 -16.05 5.62
C GLN A 284 10.70 -15.91 6.44
N LYS A 285 11.37 -17.05 6.66
CA LYS A 285 12.64 -17.05 7.39
C LYS A 285 13.70 -16.30 6.59
N TYR A 286 14.14 -15.19 7.16
CA TYR A 286 15.28 -14.40 6.71
C TYR A 286 16.53 -14.75 7.54
N ASP A 287 17.69 -14.81 6.88
CA ASP A 287 19.00 -14.95 7.51
C ASP A 287 20.06 -14.30 6.61
N ASN A 288 20.71 -13.24 7.12
CA ASN A 288 21.86 -12.57 6.51
C ASN A 288 21.75 -12.33 4.98
N GLY A 289 20.73 -11.57 4.57
CA GLY A 289 20.48 -11.22 3.17
C GLY A 289 19.84 -12.33 2.34
N THR A 290 19.30 -13.40 2.97
CA THR A 290 18.65 -14.50 2.26
C THR A 290 17.34 -14.93 2.90
N PHE A 291 16.28 -15.03 2.10
CA PHE A 291 15.03 -15.69 2.44
C PHE A 291 15.06 -17.17 2.07
N ARG A 292 14.52 -18.02 2.94
CA ARG A 292 14.25 -19.44 2.65
C ARG A 292 12.80 -19.63 2.20
N LEU A 293 12.60 -20.20 1.01
CA LEU A 293 11.30 -20.34 0.36
C LEU A 293 10.83 -21.81 0.20
N THR A 294 11.54 -22.78 0.78
CA THR A 294 11.20 -24.21 0.66
C THR A 294 10.08 -24.70 1.61
N ARG A 295 9.69 -23.90 2.60
CA ARG A 295 8.69 -24.28 3.64
C ARG A 295 7.86 -23.05 4.05
N MET A 296 7.30 -22.36 3.06
CA MET A 296 6.67 -21.07 3.31
C MET A 296 5.43 -21.17 4.19
N GLU A 297 4.69 -22.28 4.09
CA GLU A 297 3.56 -22.61 4.97
C GLU A 297 3.97 -22.57 6.44
N LYS A 298 5.17 -23.09 6.74
CA LYS A 298 5.70 -23.11 8.10
C LYS A 298 6.07 -21.72 8.58
N GLY A 299 6.57 -20.85 7.71
CA GLY A 299 6.81 -19.45 8.05
C GLY A 299 5.52 -18.76 8.51
N ILE A 300 4.44 -18.97 7.76
CA ILE A 300 3.10 -18.43 8.06
C ILE A 300 2.59 -18.97 9.41
N THR A 301 2.64 -20.28 9.63
CA THR A 301 2.15 -20.86 10.90
C THR A 301 3.03 -20.54 12.10
N ASP A 302 4.35 -20.45 11.94
CA ASP A 302 5.26 -20.03 13.01
C ASP A 302 5.00 -18.57 13.41
N GLN A 303 4.74 -17.69 12.44
CA GLN A 303 4.37 -16.30 12.72
C GLN A 303 3.02 -16.19 13.44
N LEU A 304 2.03 -17.00 13.04
CA LEU A 304 0.77 -17.12 13.77
C LEU A 304 0.98 -17.59 15.21
N ALA A 305 1.76 -18.64 15.43
CA ALA A 305 2.03 -19.18 16.76
C ALA A 305 2.68 -18.13 17.68
N LYS A 306 3.61 -17.32 17.15
CA LYS A 306 4.22 -16.20 17.89
C LYS A 306 3.18 -15.14 18.31
N ARG A 307 2.24 -14.80 17.42
CA ARG A 307 1.24 -13.72 17.66
C ARG A 307 0.09 -14.20 18.57
N ASN A 308 -0.41 -15.41 18.34
CA ASN A 308 -1.64 -15.91 18.95
C ASN A 308 -1.41 -16.94 20.07
N GLN A 309 -0.17 -17.33 20.33
CA GLN A 309 0.19 -18.37 21.31
C GLN A 309 -0.49 -19.73 21.04
N SER A 310 -0.91 -19.97 19.80
CA SER A 310 -1.53 -21.23 19.34
C SER A 310 -1.11 -21.52 17.90
N ASP A 311 -0.70 -22.75 17.64
CA ASP A 311 -0.25 -23.25 16.34
C ASP A 311 -1.20 -24.30 15.74
N ARG A 312 -2.28 -24.67 16.44
CA ARG A 312 -3.14 -25.81 16.07
C ARG A 312 -4.39 -25.41 15.30
N GLU A 313 -4.98 -24.28 15.67
CA GLU A 313 -6.19 -23.79 15.05
C GLU A 313 -6.23 -22.27 14.95
N PHE A 314 -6.89 -21.79 13.91
CA PHE A 314 -7.13 -20.38 13.67
C PHE A 314 -8.54 -20.16 13.13
N SER A 315 -9.28 -19.26 13.77
CA SER A 315 -10.55 -18.76 13.23
C SER A 315 -10.25 -17.59 12.29
N MET A 316 -10.50 -17.79 11.00
CA MET A 316 -10.40 -16.76 9.97
C MET A 316 -11.63 -15.85 9.98
N VAL A 317 -11.48 -14.67 9.40
CA VAL A 317 -12.60 -13.84 8.92
C VAL A 317 -13.30 -14.60 7.78
N PRO A 318 -14.65 -14.63 7.72
CA PRO A 318 -15.38 -15.19 6.59
C PRO A 318 -14.88 -14.60 5.27
N LEU A 319 -14.68 -15.44 4.25
CA LEU A 319 -13.99 -15.02 3.03
C LEU A 319 -14.78 -14.01 2.23
N GLU A 320 -16.12 -14.05 2.26
CA GLU A 320 -16.95 -13.00 1.67
C GLU A 320 -16.60 -11.64 2.27
N LYS A 321 -16.63 -11.55 3.61
CA LYS A 321 -16.32 -10.32 4.33
C LYS A 321 -14.88 -9.88 4.10
N LEU A 322 -13.92 -10.81 4.15
CA LEU A 322 -12.50 -10.49 3.96
C LEU A 322 -12.22 -9.96 2.54
N MET A 323 -12.78 -10.63 1.53
CA MET A 323 -12.52 -10.29 0.12
C MET A 323 -13.23 -9.01 -0.33
N THR A 324 -14.32 -8.64 0.33
CA THR A 324 -15.11 -7.43 0.03
C THR A 324 -14.85 -6.27 0.97
N MET A 325 -13.98 -6.45 1.98
CA MET A 325 -13.66 -5.41 2.96
C MET A 325 -13.02 -4.19 2.30
N SER A 326 -13.60 -3.02 2.56
CA SER A 326 -13.06 -1.73 2.14
C SER A 326 -11.81 -1.33 2.95
N SER A 327 -11.04 -0.37 2.43
CA SER A 327 -9.87 0.16 3.16
C SER A 327 -10.29 0.88 4.44
N GLU A 328 -11.44 1.54 4.42
CA GLU A 328 -12.05 2.24 5.54
C GLU A 328 -12.48 1.27 6.64
N GLU A 329 -13.13 0.17 6.30
CA GLU A 329 -13.51 -0.87 7.27
C GLU A 329 -12.28 -1.56 7.88
N TRP A 330 -11.25 -1.81 7.07
CA TRP A 330 -10.00 -2.36 7.56
C TRP A 330 -9.29 -1.39 8.54
N ALA A 331 -9.23 -0.10 8.18
CA ALA A 331 -8.67 0.95 9.03
C ALA A 331 -9.46 1.13 10.34
N ALA A 332 -10.79 1.04 10.29
CA ALA A 332 -11.63 1.06 11.48
C ALA A 332 -11.34 -0.12 12.41
N ALA A 333 -11.04 -1.30 11.87
CA ALA A 333 -10.63 -2.47 12.67
C ALA A 333 -9.26 -2.28 13.36
N LEU A 334 -8.35 -1.51 12.74
CA LEU A 334 -7.05 -1.12 13.33
C LEU A 334 -7.21 -0.16 14.52
N GLY A 335 -8.16 0.77 14.46
CA GLY A 335 -8.43 1.71 15.55
C GLY A 335 -9.13 1.11 16.79
N GLY A 336 -9.56 -0.16 16.72
CA GLY A 336 -10.22 -0.89 17.80
C GLY A 336 -9.25 -1.60 18.75
N SER A 337 -9.66 -2.74 19.34
CA SER A 337 -8.86 -3.51 20.31
C SER A 337 -7.62 -4.23 19.73
N GLY A 338 -7.23 -3.94 18.48
CA GLY A 338 -6.10 -4.55 17.76
C GLY A 338 -6.29 -6.03 17.40
N GLN A 339 -7.09 -6.80 18.15
CA GLN A 339 -7.36 -8.22 17.89
C GLN A 339 -8.05 -8.45 16.53
N MET A 340 -9.01 -7.60 16.16
CA MET A 340 -9.72 -7.73 14.90
C MET A 340 -8.80 -7.46 13.70
N ALA A 341 -7.94 -6.44 13.80
CA ALA A 341 -6.95 -6.16 12.77
C ALA A 341 -5.99 -7.34 12.60
N GLY A 342 -5.43 -7.87 13.69
CA GLY A 342 -4.56 -9.05 13.64
C GLY A 342 -5.23 -10.26 12.96
N LYS A 343 -6.53 -10.48 13.20
CA LYS A 343 -7.32 -11.52 12.52
C LYS A 343 -7.43 -11.26 11.01
N ASN A 344 -7.64 -10.02 10.59
CA ASN A 344 -7.71 -9.64 9.17
C ASN A 344 -6.39 -9.94 8.46
N TYR A 345 -5.25 -9.48 8.98
CA TYR A 345 -3.92 -9.74 8.41
C TYR A 345 -3.62 -11.23 8.27
N GLN A 346 -3.87 -12.00 9.33
CA GLN A 346 -3.64 -13.44 9.30
C GLN A 346 -4.56 -14.15 8.29
N SER A 347 -5.83 -13.77 8.25
CA SER A 347 -6.78 -14.35 7.28
C SER A 347 -6.39 -14.03 5.84
N ALA A 348 -5.93 -12.80 5.58
CA ALA A 348 -5.40 -12.37 4.30
C ALA A 348 -4.15 -13.15 3.89
N ASN A 349 -3.21 -13.39 4.83
CA ASN A 349 -2.01 -14.19 4.60
C ASN A 349 -2.37 -15.64 4.17
N PHE A 350 -3.24 -16.30 4.94
CA PHE A 350 -3.70 -17.67 4.61
C PHE A 350 -4.40 -17.76 3.26
N LEU A 351 -5.25 -16.77 2.92
CA LEU A 351 -5.97 -16.73 1.65
C LEU A 351 -5.04 -16.44 0.46
N PHE A 352 -4.17 -15.45 0.58
CA PHE A 352 -3.20 -15.11 -0.47
C PHE A 352 -2.30 -16.30 -0.77
N TYR A 353 -1.71 -16.93 0.26
CA TYR A 353 -0.86 -18.09 0.07
C TYR A 353 -1.63 -19.30 -0.50
N TYR A 354 -2.91 -19.47 -0.16
CA TYR A 354 -3.75 -20.50 -0.78
C TYR A 354 -3.79 -20.33 -2.30
N PHE A 355 -4.13 -19.14 -2.80
CA PHE A 355 -4.16 -18.88 -4.26
C PHE A 355 -2.78 -18.96 -4.90
N LEU A 356 -1.73 -18.64 -4.14
CA LEU A 356 -0.36 -18.64 -4.61
C LEU A 356 0.22 -20.06 -4.78
N LYS A 357 -0.08 -20.98 -3.85
CA LYS A 357 0.67 -22.23 -3.67
C LYS A 357 -0.16 -23.48 -3.41
N LEU A 358 -1.42 -23.37 -2.99
CA LEU A 358 -2.19 -24.53 -2.52
C LEU A 358 -3.40 -24.87 -3.39
N GLU A 359 -3.98 -23.88 -4.04
CA GLU A 359 -5.12 -24.07 -4.91
C GLU A 359 -4.75 -24.94 -6.12
N GLY A 360 -5.66 -25.85 -6.50
CA GLY A 360 -5.48 -26.70 -7.68
C GLY A 360 -4.17 -27.50 -7.60
N ALA A 361 -3.31 -27.32 -8.60
CA ALA A 361 -1.99 -27.94 -8.69
C ALA A 361 -0.89 -27.23 -7.86
N GLY A 362 -1.22 -26.12 -7.19
CA GLY A 362 -0.28 -25.33 -6.39
C GLY A 362 0.71 -24.50 -7.22
N ASP A 363 0.33 -24.17 -8.46
CA ASP A 363 1.16 -23.48 -9.44
C ASP A 363 0.90 -21.97 -9.52
N GLY A 364 -0.12 -21.48 -8.81
CA GLY A 364 -0.51 -20.07 -8.77
C GLY A 364 -1.33 -19.61 -9.99
N ALA A 365 -1.73 -20.52 -10.89
CA ALA A 365 -2.33 -20.16 -12.18
C ALA A 365 -3.54 -19.22 -12.05
N ARG A 366 -4.43 -19.46 -11.08
CA ARG A 366 -5.62 -18.64 -10.85
C ARG A 366 -5.25 -17.22 -10.42
N LEU A 367 -4.30 -17.09 -9.49
CA LEU A 367 -3.80 -15.79 -9.04
C LEU A 367 -3.15 -15.02 -10.18
N VAL A 368 -2.34 -15.70 -11.02
CA VAL A 368 -1.72 -15.08 -12.19
C VAL A 368 -2.78 -14.60 -13.20
N ASN A 369 -3.81 -15.40 -13.46
CA ASN A 369 -4.89 -15.01 -14.36
C ASN A 369 -5.68 -13.81 -13.82
N TYR A 370 -5.91 -13.76 -12.50
CA TYR A 370 -6.53 -12.61 -11.85
C TYR A 370 -5.67 -11.36 -12.01
N MET A 371 -4.36 -11.44 -11.74
CA MET A 371 -3.42 -10.33 -11.91
C MET A 371 -3.35 -9.85 -13.37
N LYS A 372 -3.36 -10.77 -14.34
CA LYS A 372 -3.43 -10.43 -15.77
C LYS A 372 -4.70 -9.66 -16.10
N ALA A 373 -5.85 -10.12 -15.63
CA ALA A 373 -7.12 -9.46 -15.88
C ALA A 373 -7.16 -8.03 -15.29
N LEU A 374 -6.64 -7.84 -14.06
CA LEU A 374 -6.48 -6.50 -13.48
C LEU A 374 -5.56 -5.62 -14.34
N SER A 375 -4.43 -6.17 -14.81
CA SER A 375 -3.50 -5.46 -15.68
C SER A 375 -4.08 -5.06 -17.04
N GLU A 376 -5.04 -5.85 -17.55
CA GLU A 376 -5.79 -5.56 -18.78
C GLU A 376 -6.95 -4.59 -18.53
N GLY A 377 -7.22 -4.28 -17.27
CA GLY A 377 -8.20 -3.30 -16.86
C GLY A 377 -9.55 -3.87 -16.45
N LYS A 378 -9.66 -5.18 -16.21
CA LYS A 378 -10.88 -5.71 -15.59
C LYS A 378 -11.05 -5.10 -14.20
N ALA A 379 -12.27 -4.70 -13.86
CA ALA A 379 -12.58 -4.19 -12.53
C ALA A 379 -12.39 -5.30 -11.48
N GLU A 380 -11.83 -4.95 -10.33
CA GLU A 380 -11.47 -5.92 -9.30
C GLU A 380 -12.64 -6.84 -8.88
N PRO A 381 -13.86 -6.34 -8.60
CA PRO A 381 -14.95 -7.23 -8.19
C PRO A 381 -15.37 -8.21 -9.29
N GLU A 382 -15.27 -7.80 -10.56
CA GLU A 382 -15.55 -8.64 -11.72
C GLU A 382 -14.48 -9.72 -11.88
N ALA A 383 -13.20 -9.34 -11.78
CA ALA A 383 -12.07 -10.28 -11.84
C ALA A 383 -12.13 -11.30 -10.69
N SER A 384 -12.44 -10.85 -9.47
CA SER A 384 -12.62 -11.73 -8.31
C SER A 384 -13.75 -12.74 -8.52
N LYS A 385 -14.91 -12.29 -9.02
CA LYS A 385 -16.05 -13.18 -9.29
C LYS A 385 -15.75 -14.20 -10.40
N GLU A 386 -15.21 -13.75 -11.52
CA GLU A 386 -15.03 -14.60 -12.70
C GLU A 386 -13.82 -15.53 -12.59
N ILE A 387 -12.75 -15.08 -11.93
CA ILE A 387 -11.47 -15.80 -11.92
C ILE A 387 -11.19 -16.40 -10.55
N LEU A 388 -11.31 -15.65 -9.45
CA LEU A 388 -10.99 -16.21 -8.12
C LEU A 388 -12.10 -17.16 -7.64
N LEU A 389 -13.37 -16.77 -7.75
CA LEU A 389 -14.49 -17.65 -7.39
C LEU A 389 -14.79 -18.68 -8.48
N GLU A 390 -14.82 -18.26 -9.75
CA GLU A 390 -15.11 -19.13 -10.90
C GLU A 390 -16.37 -19.99 -10.68
N GLY A 391 -17.47 -19.34 -10.26
CA GLY A 391 -18.75 -19.99 -10.01
C GLY A 391 -18.89 -20.69 -8.64
N ARG A 392 -17.82 -20.76 -7.83
CA ARG A 392 -17.89 -21.20 -6.44
C ARG A 392 -18.59 -20.15 -5.56
N SER A 393 -19.30 -20.62 -4.53
CA SER A 393 -19.70 -19.74 -3.41
C SER A 393 -18.48 -19.41 -2.52
N TYR A 394 -18.62 -18.41 -1.65
CA TYR A 394 -17.58 -18.14 -0.65
C TYR A 394 -17.45 -19.30 0.34
N GLU A 395 -18.53 -20.02 0.63
CA GLU A 395 -18.56 -21.20 1.49
C GLU A 395 -17.78 -22.38 0.87
N ASP A 396 -17.90 -22.57 -0.45
CA ASP A 396 -17.12 -23.57 -1.18
C ASP A 396 -15.62 -23.21 -1.13
N LEU A 397 -15.28 -21.93 -1.34
CA LEU A 397 -13.91 -21.45 -1.23
C LEU A 397 -13.35 -21.63 0.19
N GLN A 398 -14.14 -21.30 1.22
CA GLN A 398 -13.79 -21.51 2.63
C GLN A 398 -13.47 -22.98 2.91
N THR A 399 -14.30 -23.89 2.41
CA THR A 399 -14.12 -25.33 2.57
C THR A 399 -12.82 -25.80 1.94
N ASP A 400 -12.53 -25.36 0.71
CA ASP A 400 -11.28 -25.74 0.03
C ASP A 400 -10.04 -25.13 0.70
N VAL A 401 -10.09 -23.86 1.11
CA VAL A 401 -9.01 -23.21 1.88
C VAL A 401 -8.70 -24.00 3.15
N ALA A 402 -9.72 -24.33 3.96
CA ALA A 402 -9.53 -25.13 5.17
C ALA A 402 -8.98 -26.53 4.87
N GLN A 403 -9.47 -27.17 3.81
CA GLN A 403 -9.00 -28.49 3.40
C GLN A 403 -7.53 -28.47 2.97
N LYS A 404 -7.09 -27.46 2.22
CA LYS A 404 -5.70 -27.36 1.73
C LYS A 404 -4.71 -27.07 2.86
N TRP A 405 -5.13 -26.34 3.88
CA TRP A 405 -4.29 -26.03 5.04
C TRP A 405 -4.27 -27.11 6.13
N ARG A 406 -5.16 -28.11 6.08
CA ARG A 406 -5.41 -29.08 7.17
C ARG A 406 -4.19 -29.83 7.70
N ASN A 407 -3.13 -29.98 6.89
CA ASN A 407 -1.90 -30.67 7.30
C ASN A 407 -0.96 -29.77 8.11
N GLN A 408 -1.16 -28.45 8.06
CA GLN A 408 -0.35 -27.46 8.76
C GLN A 408 -1.13 -26.86 9.94
N ILE A 409 -2.41 -26.57 9.75
CA ILE A 409 -3.26 -25.94 10.76
C ILE A 409 -4.75 -26.21 10.48
N LYS A 410 -5.57 -26.26 11.53
CA LYS A 410 -7.03 -26.30 11.40
C LYS A 410 -7.60 -24.89 11.24
N LEU A 411 -8.11 -24.57 10.06
CA LEU A 411 -8.82 -23.31 9.81
C LEU A 411 -10.31 -23.45 10.10
N LYS A 412 -10.90 -22.44 10.75
CA LYS A 412 -12.34 -22.27 10.97
C LYS A 412 -12.76 -20.89 10.44
N PHE A 413 -14.05 -20.67 10.24
CA PHE A 413 -14.61 -19.37 9.84
C PHE A 413 -15.74 -19.03 10.83
N GLU A 414 -15.78 -17.78 11.29
CA GLU A 414 -16.71 -17.30 12.33
C GLU A 414 -17.55 -16.13 11.85
#